data_AF-A0A537J6B4-F1
#
_entry.id   AF-A0A537J6B4-F1
#
_cell.length_a   1.000
_cell.length_b   1.000
_cell.length_c   1.000
_cell.angle_alpha   90.00
_cell.angle_beta   90.00
_cell.angle_gamma   90.00
#
_symmetry.space_group_name_H-M   'P 1'
#
loop_
_entity.id
_entity.type
_entity.pdbx_description
1 polymer ?
#
loop_
_entity_poly.entity_id
_entity_poly.type
_entity_poly.pdbx_seq_one_letter_code
_entity_poly.pdbx_strand_id
1 'polypeptide(L)'
;MPAAGEIAALLAVVPRWIVAWIEAQGADGIEEIEMDLGRVPRLHVYDRREPVALAREVSPEDLQYVLGRVTRFRDDNRTGIERTLHRIACIRDRYHEIVGFTFRVGRTIAGAAEPLR
;
A
#
# COMPACT_ATOMS: atom_id res chain seq x y z
N MET A 1 -9.96 2.76 15.37
CA MET A 1 -8.88 1.82 15.01
C MET A 1 -9.45 0.88 13.96
N PRO A 2 -8.92 0.84 12.73
CA PRO A 2 -9.30 -0.23 11.79
C PRO A 2 -9.04 -1.57 12.49
N ALA A 3 -9.92 -2.55 12.30
CA ALA A 3 -9.69 -3.87 12.87
C ALA A 3 -8.34 -4.38 12.35
N ALA A 4 -7.48 -4.88 13.24
CA ALA A 4 -6.10 -5.31 12.92
C ALA A 4 -6.00 -6.30 11.74
N GLY A 5 -7.11 -6.94 11.35
CA GLY A 5 -7.20 -7.81 10.18
C GLY A 5 -7.31 -7.11 8.82
N GLU A 6 -7.67 -5.81 8.74
CA GLU A 6 -7.83 -5.10 7.46
C GLU A 6 -6.47 -4.91 6.77
N ILE A 7 -5.50 -4.30 7.47
CA ILE A 7 -4.18 -3.99 6.90
C ILE A 7 -3.38 -5.24 6.53
N ALA A 8 -3.61 -6.37 7.19
CA ALA A 8 -2.89 -7.62 6.95
C ALA A 8 -3.01 -8.11 5.49
N ALA A 9 -4.19 -7.94 4.87
CA ALA A 9 -4.41 -8.29 3.48
C ALA A 9 -3.57 -7.43 2.53
N LEU A 10 -3.40 -6.14 2.85
CA LEU A 10 -2.51 -5.23 2.11
C LEU A 10 -1.04 -5.60 2.30
N LEU A 11 -0.61 -5.86 3.54
CA LEU A 11 0.79 -6.21 3.82
C LEU A 11 1.20 -7.53 3.16
N ALA A 12 0.25 -8.46 2.92
CA ALA A 12 0.52 -9.71 2.22
C ALA A 12 1.09 -9.50 0.79
N VAL A 13 0.77 -8.38 0.14
CA VAL A 13 1.26 -8.06 -1.22
C VAL A 13 2.48 -7.14 -1.24
N VAL A 14 2.87 -6.56 -0.10
CA VAL A 14 4.00 -5.64 0.06
C VAL A 14 5.30 -6.44 0.30
N PRO A 15 6.48 -6.02 -0.21
CA PRO A 15 7.74 -6.69 0.05
C PRO A 15 8.03 -6.92 1.54
N ARG A 16 8.51 -8.12 1.87
CA ARG A 16 8.67 -8.57 3.27
C ARG A 16 9.52 -7.66 4.13
N TRP A 17 10.51 -6.99 3.56
CA TRP A 17 11.40 -6.10 4.30
C TRP A 17 10.69 -4.80 4.72
N ILE A 18 9.73 -4.30 3.91
CA ILE A 18 8.88 -3.16 4.25
C ILE A 18 7.90 -3.60 5.34
N VAL A 19 7.31 -4.80 5.20
CA VAL A 19 6.41 -5.38 6.22
C VAL A 19 7.13 -5.53 7.55
N ALA A 20 8.34 -6.09 7.57
CA ALA A 20 9.14 -6.26 8.78
C ALA A 20 9.47 -4.91 9.43
N TRP A 21 9.76 -3.87 8.63
CA TRP A 21 9.96 -2.52 9.15
C TRP A 21 8.68 -1.98 9.78
N ILE A 22 7.54 -2.13 9.11
CA ILE A 22 6.22 -1.69 9.60
C ILE A 22 5.87 -2.39 10.92
N GLU A 23 6.04 -3.70 10.99
CA GLU A 23 5.76 -4.49 12.20
C GLU A 23 6.66 -4.07 13.37
N ALA A 24 7.94 -3.78 13.10
CA ALA A 24 8.88 -3.32 14.13
C ALA A 24 8.56 -1.92 14.67
N GLN A 25 7.92 -1.05 13.87
CA GLN A 25 7.54 0.31 14.27
C GLN A 25 6.08 0.43 14.75
N GLY A 26 5.27 -0.60 14.51
CA GLY A 26 3.82 -0.58 14.68
C GLY A 26 3.11 -0.18 13.38
N ALA A 27 2.14 -1.00 12.96
CA ALA A 27 1.38 -0.79 11.72
C ALA A 27 0.23 0.23 11.86
N ASP A 28 0.03 0.77 13.05
CA ASP A 28 -1.10 1.65 13.34
C ASP A 28 -1.00 2.97 12.59
N GLY A 29 -2.13 3.37 11.99
CA GLY A 29 -2.25 4.67 11.34
C GLY A 29 -1.63 4.77 9.95
N ILE A 30 -1.05 3.71 9.38
CA ILE A 30 -0.58 3.75 7.98
C ILE A 30 -1.76 4.08 7.04
N GLU A 31 -1.55 5.04 6.15
CA GLU A 31 -2.51 5.51 5.14
C GLU A 31 -2.09 5.09 3.75
N GLU A 32 -0.81 5.30 3.46
CA GLU A 32 -0.27 5.12 2.14
C GLU A 32 1.15 4.56 2.23
N ILE A 33 1.47 3.65 1.30
CA ILE A 33 2.82 3.15 1.05
C ILE A 33 3.14 3.51 -0.40
N GLU A 34 4.16 4.33 -0.61
CA GLU A 34 4.68 4.67 -1.93
C GLU A 34 5.97 3.87 -2.18
N MET A 35 6.03 3.20 -3.33
CA MET A 35 7.18 2.44 -3.79
C MET A 35 7.49 2.83 -5.22
N ASP A 36 8.60 3.53 -5.44
CA ASP A 36 9.09 3.88 -6.77
C ASP A 36 10.46 3.24 -7.00
N LEU A 37 10.67 2.65 -8.18
CA LEU A 37 11.93 2.04 -8.57
C LEU A 37 13.10 3.02 -8.38
N GLY A 38 14.15 2.58 -7.66
CA GLY A 38 15.33 3.40 -7.38
C GLY A 38 15.10 4.54 -6.39
N ARG A 39 14.00 4.51 -5.61
CA ARG A 39 13.75 5.44 -4.52
C ARG A 39 13.52 4.69 -3.22
N VAL A 40 13.82 5.34 -2.10
CA VAL A 40 13.41 4.85 -0.78
C VAL A 40 11.89 4.87 -0.67
N PRO A 41 11.23 3.80 -0.22
CA PRO A 41 9.79 3.82 0.03
C PRO A 41 9.42 4.88 1.05
N ARG A 42 8.21 5.41 0.90
CA ARG A 42 7.64 6.39 1.81
C ARG A 42 6.34 5.86 2.40
N LEU A 43 6.19 6.03 3.71
CA LEU A 43 5.00 5.67 4.45
C LEU A 43 4.31 6.93 4.95
N HIS A 44 3.06 7.12 4.54
CA HIS A 44 2.20 8.14 5.12
C HIS A 44 1.48 7.54 6.32
N VAL A 45 1.56 8.23 7.44
CA VAL A 45 0.96 7.83 8.72
C VAL A 45 0.01 8.93 9.16
N TYR A 46 -1.15 8.55 9.68
CA TYR A 46 -2.13 9.47 10.24
C TYR A 46 -1.48 10.41 11.25
N ASP A 47 -1.92 11.67 11.24
CA ASP A 47 -1.44 12.71 12.15
C ASP A 47 0.07 13.02 12.02
N ARG A 48 0.71 12.59 10.91
CA ARG A 48 2.06 12.99 10.54
C ARG A 48 2.05 13.77 9.23
N ARG A 49 2.66 14.95 9.25
CA ARG A 49 2.78 15.81 8.06
C ARG A 49 3.81 15.29 7.05
N GLU A 50 4.94 14.81 7.56
CA GLU A 50 6.05 14.29 6.76
C GLU A 50 5.94 12.76 6.66
N PRO A 51 6.09 12.17 5.46
CA PRO A 51 6.14 10.73 5.31
C PRO A 51 7.42 10.15 5.93
N VAL A 52 7.35 8.92 6.42
CA VAL A 52 8.52 8.20 6.92
C VAL A 52 9.21 7.51 5.76
N ALA A 53 10.49 7.84 5.53
CA ALA A 53 11.33 7.19 4.52
C ALA A 53 12.01 5.94 5.10
N LEU A 54 12.08 4.88 4.31
CA LEU A 54 12.78 3.64 4.67
C LEU A 54 14.28 3.70 4.31
N ALA A 55 15.04 2.70 4.76
CA ALA A 55 16.50 2.72 4.71
C ALA A 55 17.14 2.28 3.38
N ARG A 56 16.38 1.66 2.46
CA ARG A 56 16.90 1.17 1.18
C ARG A 56 15.97 1.52 0.02
N GLU A 57 16.54 1.61 -1.17
CA GLU A 57 15.79 1.83 -2.40
C GLU A 57 14.98 0.60 -2.81
N VAL A 58 13.85 0.83 -3.48
CA VAL A 58 13.04 -0.20 -4.12
C VAL A 58 13.80 -0.77 -5.31
N SER A 59 13.98 -2.08 -5.33
CA SER A 59 14.63 -2.78 -6.44
C SER A 59 13.61 -3.30 -7.47
N PRO A 60 14.05 -3.70 -8.68
CA PRO A 60 13.19 -4.38 -9.64
C PRO A 60 12.53 -5.64 -9.05
N GLU A 61 13.25 -6.39 -8.22
CA GLU A 61 12.75 -7.61 -7.56
C GLU A 61 11.62 -7.28 -6.56
N ASP A 62 11.69 -6.13 -5.90
CA ASP A 62 10.61 -5.66 -5.03
C ASP A 62 9.34 -5.37 -5.83
N LEU A 63 9.46 -4.81 -7.04
CA LEU A 63 8.29 -4.62 -7.92
C LEU A 63 7.74 -5.96 -8.43
N GLN A 64 8.62 -6.88 -8.83
CA GLN A 64 8.22 -8.24 -9.25
C GLN A 64 7.54 -9.01 -8.12
N TYR A 65 7.98 -8.82 -6.88
CA TYR A 65 7.36 -9.41 -5.70
C TYR A 65 5.88 -9.02 -5.59
N VAL A 66 5.57 -7.72 -5.81
CA VAL A 66 4.19 -7.20 -5.79
C VAL A 66 3.40 -7.75 -6.97
N LEU A 67 3.97 -7.72 -8.18
CA LEU A 67 3.31 -8.22 -9.39
C LEU A 67 2.95 -9.70 -9.30
N GLY A 68 3.79 -10.53 -8.68
CA GLY A 68 3.51 -11.95 -8.48
C GLY A 68 2.37 -12.23 -7.49
N ARG A 69 1.89 -11.22 -6.75
CA ARG A 69 0.84 -11.34 -5.73
C ARG A 69 -0.43 -10.57 -6.06
N VAL A 70 -0.35 -9.67 -7.02
CA VAL A 70 -1.48 -8.89 -7.51
C VAL A 70 -1.96 -9.49 -8.82
N THR A 71 -3.23 -9.88 -8.91
CA THR A 71 -3.79 -10.59 -10.07
C THR A 71 -3.83 -9.73 -11.34
N ARG A 72 -4.58 -8.63 -11.33
CA ARG A 72 -4.74 -7.73 -12.48
C ARG A 72 -5.00 -6.29 -12.05
N PHE A 73 -4.50 -5.37 -12.87
CA PHE A 73 -4.87 -3.95 -12.84
C PHE A 73 -5.92 -3.67 -13.91
N ARG A 74 -6.86 -2.78 -13.61
CA ARG A 74 -7.82 -2.23 -14.59
C ARG A 74 -7.13 -1.17 -15.46
N ASP A 75 -7.86 -0.65 -16.46
CA ASP A 75 -7.38 0.37 -17.40
C ASP A 75 -6.97 1.68 -16.71
N ASP A 76 -7.49 1.96 -15.50
CA ASP A 76 -7.09 3.10 -14.67
C ASP A 76 -5.84 2.84 -13.81
N ASN A 77 -5.09 1.77 -14.10
CA ASN A 77 -3.92 1.29 -13.35
C ASN A 77 -4.21 0.94 -11.88
N ARG A 78 -5.47 0.66 -11.52
CA ARG A 78 -5.83 0.33 -10.14
C ARG A 78 -6.38 -1.07 -10.01
N THR A 79 -6.16 -1.63 -8.83
CA THR A 79 -6.78 -2.85 -8.36
C THR A 79 -7.18 -2.72 -6.90
N GLY A 80 -8.16 -3.51 -6.49
CA GLY A 80 -8.53 -3.66 -5.08
C GLY A 80 -7.97 -4.95 -4.53
N ILE A 81 -7.95 -5.07 -3.21
CA ILE A 81 -7.76 -6.37 -2.56
C ILE A 81 -9.15 -6.93 -2.26
N GLU A 82 -9.43 -8.15 -2.71
CA GLU A 82 -10.76 -8.75 -2.63
C GLU A 82 -11.37 -8.63 -1.23
N ARG A 83 -12.64 -8.22 -1.17
CA ARG A 83 -13.42 -8.05 0.07
C ARG A 83 -12.83 -7.03 1.06
N THR A 84 -11.98 -6.11 0.60
CA THR A 84 -11.45 -5.01 1.40
C THR A 84 -11.61 -3.66 0.71
N LEU A 85 -11.46 -2.58 1.47
CA LEU A 85 -11.42 -1.20 0.94
C LEU A 85 -10.04 -0.78 0.46
N HIS A 86 -9.03 -1.66 0.52
CA HIS A 86 -7.68 -1.33 0.12
C HIS A 86 -7.55 -1.20 -1.40
N ARG A 87 -6.67 -0.31 -1.84
CA ARG A 87 -6.43 -0.05 -3.25
C ARG A 87 -4.94 -0.03 -3.54
N ILE A 88 -4.56 -0.63 -4.64
CA ILE A 88 -3.19 -0.60 -5.16
C ILE A 88 -3.27 0.08 -6.52
N ALA A 89 -2.51 1.15 -6.70
CA ALA A 89 -2.29 1.76 -8.01
C ALA A 89 -0.89 1.39 -8.49
N CYS A 90 -0.75 0.95 -9.74
CA CYS A 90 0.57 0.86 -10.36
C CYS A 90 0.92 2.19 -11.04
N ILE A 91 2.20 2.53 -11.00
CA ILE A 91 2.78 3.66 -11.71
C ILE A 91 3.51 3.07 -12.90
N ARG A 92 3.21 3.60 -14.08
CA ARG A 92 3.84 3.17 -15.32
C ARG A 92 4.65 4.30 -15.92
N ASP A 93 5.75 3.93 -16.58
CA ASP A 93 6.51 4.86 -17.38
C ASP A 93 5.87 5.08 -18.76
N ARG A 94 6.55 5.85 -19.61
CA ARG A 94 6.09 6.15 -20.98
C ARG A 94 6.10 4.92 -21.91
N TYR A 95 6.75 3.84 -21.52
CA TYR A 95 6.81 2.57 -22.25
C TYR A 95 5.82 1.54 -21.68
N HIS A 96 4.93 1.96 -20.78
CA HIS A 96 3.95 1.14 -20.08
C HIS A 96 4.56 0.10 -19.11
N GLU A 97 5.84 0.20 -18.80
CA GLU A 97 6.49 -0.65 -17.79
C GLU A 97 6.10 -0.18 -16.39
N ILE A 98 5.87 -1.13 -15.48
CA ILE A 98 5.54 -0.79 -14.09
C ILE A 98 6.82 -0.41 -13.37
N VAL A 99 6.87 0.83 -12.90
CA VAL A 99 8.01 1.44 -12.21
C VAL A 99 7.70 1.78 -10.76
N GLY A 100 6.49 1.51 -10.29
CA GLY A 100 6.13 1.76 -8.89
C GLY A 100 4.72 1.35 -8.53
N PHE A 101 4.42 1.47 -7.24
CA PHE A 101 3.12 1.20 -6.65
C PHE A 101 2.78 2.21 -5.55
N THR A 102 1.50 2.55 -5.47
CA THR A 102 0.91 3.24 -4.33
C THR A 102 -0.13 2.32 -3.69
N PHE A 103 0.09 1.94 -2.45
CA PHE A 103 -0.84 1.13 -1.66
C PHE A 103 -1.61 2.06 -0.72
N ARG A 104 -2.94 2.05 -0.77
CA ARG A 104 -3.78 2.82 0.14
C ARG A 104 -4.52 1.90 1.10
N VAL A 105 -4.37 2.20 2.39
CA VAL A 105 -5.07 1.51 3.46
C VAL A 105 -6.49 2.07 3.52
N GLY A 106 -7.46 1.37 2.91
CA GLY A 106 -8.87 1.61 3.19
C GLY A 106 -9.14 1.39 4.68
N ARG A 107 -9.81 2.34 5.32
CA ARG A 107 -10.24 2.21 6.71
C ARG A 107 -11.75 2.12 6.76
N THR A 108 -12.26 1.17 7.51
CA THR A 108 -13.67 1.22 7.91
C THR A 108 -13.78 2.19 9.10
N ILE A 109 -14.45 3.32 8.89
CA ILE A 109 -14.83 4.21 10.00
C ILE A 109 -15.98 3.51 10.72
N ALA A 110 -15.74 3.05 11.94
CA ALA A 110 -16.83 2.64 12.82
C ALA A 110 -17.79 3.84 13.00
N GLY A 111 -18.97 3.77 12.38
CA GLY A 111 -19.98 4.85 12.41
C GLY A 111 -20.42 5.42 11.05
N ALA A 112 -19.82 5.04 9.92
CA ALA A 112 -20.21 5.59 8.61
C ALA A 112 -21.48 4.96 7.98
N ALA A 113 -22.09 3.99 8.67
CA ALA A 113 -23.32 3.33 8.24
C ALA A 113 -24.45 3.51 9.28
N GLU A 114 -24.72 4.74 9.70
CA GLU A 114 -26.08 5.08 10.08
C GLU A 114 -26.81 5.52 8.80
N PRO A 115 -27.80 4.76 8.31
CA PRO A 115 -28.68 5.28 7.28
C PRO A 115 -29.33 6.54 7.87
N LEU A 116 -29.14 7.68 7.20
CA LEU A 116 -29.90 8.89 7.47
C LEU A 116 -31.39 8.50 7.45
N ARG A 117 -32.03 8.53 8.62
CA ARG A 117 -33.48 8.35 8.77
C ARG A 117 -34.18 9.69 8.63
#